data_AF-U7VB43-F1
#
_entry.id   AF-U7VB43-F1
#
_cell.length_a   1.000
_cell.length_b   1.000
_cell.length_c   1.000
_cell.angle_alpha   90.00
_cell.angle_beta   90.00
_cell.angle_gamma   90.00
#
_symmetry.space_group_name_H-M   'P 1'
#
loop_
_entity.id
_entity.type
_entity.pdbx_description
1 polymer ?
#
loop_
_entity_poly.entity_id
_entity_poly.type
_entity_poly.pdbx_seq_one_letter_code
_entity_poly.pdbx_strand_id
1 'polypeptide(L)'
;MYSCANCKVHGCREQNYEKMPKNCPSRDREFQEENKLLYLDEENYKLAHNSALVESEGYCRLTRVEEIMEFAKKNNFTKIGLAFCVGLRNEAEIFTKILKNRDFEVCSIICKNGSVPKEFIGISDCEKVRPGTNEVICNPIGQARLLNKMGTQLNVMLGLCVGHDSLFMKYSEAPATVLAVKDRVTGHNPLAPLYISDTYYHKKLFK
;
A
#
# COMPACT_ATOMS: atom_id res chain seq x y z
N MET A 1 4.33 15.96 21.64
CA MET A 1 3.55 15.67 20.42
C MET A 1 4.35 16.10 19.20
N TYR A 2 4.55 15.19 18.25
CA TYR A 2 5.24 15.48 16.97
C TYR A 2 4.29 16.18 16.00
N SER A 3 4.79 17.13 15.21
CA SER A 3 3.98 17.93 14.26
C SER A 3 4.67 18.11 12.91
N CYS A 4 5.26 17.04 12.36
CA CYS A 4 6.07 17.10 11.14
C CYS A 4 5.32 17.67 9.93
N ALA A 5 4.02 17.40 9.81
CA ALA A 5 3.18 17.90 8.72
C ALA A 5 3.10 19.44 8.66
N ASN A 6 3.37 20.13 9.77
CA ASN A 6 3.34 21.59 9.86
C ASN A 6 4.74 22.24 9.84
N CYS A 7 5.81 21.44 9.79
CA CYS A 7 7.18 21.94 9.82
C CYS A 7 7.51 22.69 8.52
N LYS A 8 8.09 23.89 8.64
CA LYS A 8 8.57 24.72 7.52
C LYS A 8 10.10 24.84 7.44
N VAL A 9 10.81 24.27 8.42
CA VAL A 9 12.27 24.44 8.56
C VAL A 9 13.05 23.34 7.85
N HIS A 10 12.52 22.11 7.85
CA HIS A 10 13.09 20.95 7.14
C HIS A 10 14.58 20.66 7.42
N GLY A 11 15.09 21.00 8.61
CA GLY A 11 16.49 20.75 9.00
C GLY A 11 16.91 19.27 8.93
N CYS A 12 15.96 18.32 9.03
CA CYS A 12 16.20 16.89 8.81
C CYS A 12 16.67 16.56 7.39
N ARG A 13 16.18 17.26 6.38
CA ARG A 13 16.59 17.08 4.98
C ARG A 13 17.98 17.67 4.73
N GLU A 14 18.29 18.79 5.39
CA GLU A 14 19.59 19.47 5.29
C GLU A 14 20.68 18.82 6.17
N GLN A 15 20.33 17.81 6.96
CA GLN A 15 21.18 17.25 8.02
C GLN A 15 21.66 18.32 9.04
N ASN A 16 20.89 19.39 9.22
CA ASN A 16 21.21 20.49 10.14
C ASN A 16 20.39 20.35 11.43
N TYR A 17 21.05 19.81 12.47
CA TYR A 17 20.43 19.56 13.77
C TYR A 17 20.02 20.85 14.51
N GLU A 18 20.78 21.93 14.37
CA GLU A 18 20.53 23.19 15.06
C GLU A 18 19.25 23.86 14.57
N LYS A 19 18.95 23.74 13.27
CA LYS A 19 17.71 24.23 12.68
C LYS A 19 16.48 23.40 13.06
N MET A 20 16.64 22.20 13.64
CA MET A 20 15.48 21.35 13.92
C MET A 20 14.61 21.93 15.03
N PRO A 21 13.27 22.04 14.84
CA PRO A 21 12.35 22.48 15.88
C PRO A 21 12.46 21.61 17.14
N LYS A 22 12.17 22.18 18.31
CA LYS A 22 12.27 21.47 19.60
C LYS A 22 11.47 20.17 19.63
N ASN A 23 10.33 20.09 18.94
CA ASN A 23 9.47 18.92 18.86
C ASN A 23 9.74 18.02 17.62
N CYS A 24 10.86 18.21 16.92
CA CYS A 24 11.26 17.36 15.81
C CYS A 24 11.60 15.94 16.32
N PRO A 25 11.02 14.87 15.75
CA PRO A 25 11.32 13.50 16.18
C PRO A 25 12.79 13.11 15.97
N SER A 26 13.48 13.72 15.00
CA SER A 26 14.91 13.49 14.75
C SER A 26 15.83 14.01 15.86
N ARG A 27 15.32 14.75 16.86
CA ARG A 27 16.11 15.17 18.03
C ARG A 27 16.32 14.06 19.05
N ASP A 28 15.50 13.01 19.00
CA ASP A 28 15.66 11.82 19.84
C ASP A 28 16.72 10.89 19.24
N ARG A 29 18.00 11.19 19.51
CA ARG A 29 19.13 10.51 18.87
C ARG A 29 19.18 9.02 19.20
N GLU A 30 18.89 8.66 20.45
CA GLU A 30 18.89 7.25 20.88
C GLU A 30 17.86 6.46 20.09
N PHE A 31 16.62 6.95 20.03
CA PHE A 31 15.58 6.33 19.21
C PHE A 31 15.94 6.26 17.72
N GLN A 32 16.58 7.30 17.16
CA GLN A 32 17.02 7.26 15.75
C GLN A 32 18.12 6.23 15.51
N GLU A 33 19.11 6.10 16.40
CA GLU A 33 20.18 5.11 16.26
C GLU A 33 19.66 3.68 16.43
N GLU A 34 18.78 3.43 17.39
CA GLU A 34 18.12 2.12 17.55
C GLU A 34 17.39 1.69 16.27
N ASN A 35 16.64 2.60 15.63
CA ASN A 35 15.93 2.31 14.38
C ASN A 35 16.88 2.07 13.20
N LYS A 36 18.04 2.76 13.14
CA LYS A 36 19.04 2.51 12.09
C LYS A 36 19.61 1.10 12.16
N LEU A 37 19.78 0.55 13.36
CA LEU A 37 20.28 -0.80 13.53
C LEU A 37 19.35 -1.86 12.92
N LEU A 38 18.05 -1.58 12.80
CA LEU A 38 17.10 -2.49 12.13
C LEU A 38 17.37 -2.67 10.63
N TYR A 39 18.04 -1.70 9.99
CA TYR A 39 18.46 -1.81 8.58
C TYR A 39 19.67 -2.73 8.39
N LEU A 40 20.31 -3.20 9.47
CA LEU A 40 21.40 -4.17 9.40
C LEU A 40 20.89 -5.62 9.27
N ASP A 41 19.61 -5.86 9.57
CA ASP A 41 18.96 -7.12 9.23
C ASP A 41 19.00 -7.34 7.71
N GLU A 42 19.31 -8.57 7.27
CA GLU A 42 19.58 -8.87 5.86
C GLU A 42 18.38 -8.57 4.96
N GLU A 43 17.17 -8.89 5.41
CA GLU A 43 15.95 -8.64 4.65
C GLU A 43 15.67 -7.14 4.54
N ASN A 44 15.71 -6.44 5.67
CA ASN A 44 15.51 -4.99 5.71
C ASN A 44 16.54 -4.25 4.85
N TYR A 45 17.82 -4.64 4.94
CA TYR A 45 18.90 -4.07 4.15
C TYR A 45 18.61 -4.22 2.65
N LYS A 46 18.31 -5.43 2.18
CA LYS A 46 18.04 -5.70 0.76
C LYS A 46 16.86 -4.90 0.25
N LEU A 47 15.75 -4.89 0.98
CA LEU A 47 14.55 -4.15 0.60
C LEU A 47 14.83 -2.64 0.52
N ALA A 48 15.48 -2.07 1.55
CA ALA A 48 15.79 -0.65 1.59
C ALA A 48 16.77 -0.23 0.49
N HIS A 49 17.88 -0.97 0.35
CA HIS A 49 18.91 -0.70 -0.66
C HIS A 49 18.34 -0.78 -2.07
N ASN A 50 17.61 -1.84 -2.39
CA ASN A 50 17.02 -2.00 -3.72
C ASN A 50 15.91 -0.98 -4.00
N SER A 51 15.14 -0.57 -2.99
CA SER A 51 14.16 0.52 -3.13
C SER A 51 14.85 1.83 -3.51
N ALA A 52 15.96 2.20 -2.86
CA ALA A 52 16.71 3.41 -3.17
C ALA A 52 17.34 3.36 -4.58
N LEU A 53 17.79 2.18 -5.03
CA LEU A 53 18.28 2.00 -6.40
C LEU A 53 17.17 2.16 -7.44
N VAL A 54 15.99 1.57 -7.22
CA VAL A 54 14.83 1.77 -8.13
C VAL A 54 14.47 3.25 -8.24
N GLU A 55 14.43 3.98 -7.11
CA GLU A 55 14.18 5.42 -7.11
C GLU A 55 15.24 6.15 -7.95
N SER A 56 16.53 5.98 -7.64
CA SER A 56 17.61 6.76 -8.27
C SER A 56 17.77 6.46 -9.77
N GLU A 57 17.61 5.22 -10.19
CA GLU A 57 17.71 4.81 -11.60
C GLU A 57 16.46 5.19 -12.41
N GLY A 58 15.31 5.23 -11.75
CA GLY A 58 13.99 5.46 -12.35
C GLY A 58 13.38 6.83 -12.10
N TYR A 59 14.09 7.72 -11.41
CA TYR A 59 13.55 8.97 -10.88
C TYR A 59 12.84 9.81 -11.94
N CYS A 60 11.56 10.12 -11.70
CA CYS A 60 10.68 10.86 -12.62
C CYS A 60 10.58 10.27 -14.05
N ARG A 61 10.89 8.97 -14.23
CA ARG A 61 10.87 8.29 -15.52
C ARG A 61 10.01 7.03 -15.50
N LEU A 62 10.16 6.21 -14.46
CA LEU A 62 9.40 4.98 -14.32
C LEU A 62 8.01 5.27 -13.76
N THR A 63 7.02 4.58 -14.31
CA THR A 63 5.68 4.49 -13.72
C THR A 63 5.69 3.55 -12.52
N ARG A 64 4.68 3.63 -11.64
CA ARG A 64 4.53 2.71 -10.51
C ARG A 64 4.50 1.22 -10.93
N VAL A 65 3.94 0.91 -12.10
CA VAL A 65 3.95 -0.45 -12.64
C VAL A 65 5.39 -0.91 -12.93
N GLU A 66 6.21 -0.05 -13.52
CA GLU A 66 7.61 -0.33 -13.81
C GLU A 66 8.45 -0.38 -12.53
N GLU A 67 8.26 0.53 -11.58
CA GLU A 67 8.93 0.52 -10.27
C GLU A 67 8.71 -0.81 -9.55
N ILE A 68 7.47 -1.33 -9.54
CA ILE A 68 7.17 -2.63 -8.91
C ILE A 68 7.94 -3.77 -9.58
N MET A 69 8.02 -3.78 -10.91
CA MET A 69 8.73 -4.82 -11.65
C MET A 69 10.25 -4.72 -11.42
N GLU A 70 10.82 -3.53 -11.46
CA GLU A 70 12.26 -3.33 -11.20
C GLU A 70 12.63 -3.64 -9.76
N PHE A 71 11.77 -3.27 -8.80
CA PHE A 71 11.94 -3.65 -7.39
C PHE A 71 11.92 -5.16 -7.20
N ALA A 72 10.96 -5.86 -7.81
CA ALA A 72 10.89 -7.31 -7.76
C ALA A 72 12.16 -7.97 -8.35
N LYS A 73 12.62 -7.52 -9.52
CA LYS A 73 13.84 -8.04 -10.16
C LYS A 73 15.07 -7.86 -9.30
N LYS A 74 15.31 -6.65 -8.74
CA LYS A 74 16.49 -6.38 -7.92
C LYS A 74 16.53 -7.22 -6.64
N ASN A 75 15.36 -7.58 -6.11
CA ASN A 75 15.24 -8.48 -4.97
C ASN A 75 15.20 -9.98 -5.34
N ASN A 76 15.34 -10.33 -6.62
CA ASN A 76 15.22 -11.69 -7.13
C ASN A 76 13.86 -12.34 -6.80
N PHE A 77 12.81 -11.53 -6.74
CA PHE A 77 11.44 -12.02 -6.60
C PHE A 77 10.91 -12.45 -7.96
N THR A 78 10.57 -13.73 -8.09
CA THR A 78 10.00 -14.31 -9.31
C THR A 78 8.50 -14.54 -9.19
N LYS A 79 7.96 -14.62 -7.96
CA LYS A 79 6.54 -14.88 -7.68
C LYS A 79 5.84 -13.71 -7.01
N ILE A 80 4.92 -13.09 -7.73
CA ILE A 80 4.16 -11.91 -7.29
C ILE A 80 2.74 -12.30 -6.89
N GLY A 81 2.35 -11.90 -5.69
CA GLY A 81 0.96 -11.98 -5.24
C GLY A 81 0.19 -10.73 -5.64
N LEU A 82 -1.04 -10.89 -6.13
CA LEU A 82 -1.95 -9.79 -6.47
C LEU A 82 -3.24 -9.90 -5.66
N ALA A 83 -3.40 -9.05 -4.66
CA ALA A 83 -4.64 -8.93 -3.90
C ALA A 83 -5.49 -7.78 -4.46
N PHE A 84 -6.62 -8.09 -5.07
CA PHE A 84 -7.40 -7.09 -5.80
C PHE A 84 -8.89 -7.08 -5.45
N CYS A 85 -9.52 -5.92 -5.61
CA CYS A 85 -10.96 -5.81 -5.47
C CYS A 85 -11.70 -6.26 -6.73
N VAL A 86 -12.87 -6.90 -6.56
CA VAL A 86 -13.79 -7.23 -7.66
C VAL A 86 -14.13 -6.06 -8.58
N GLY A 87 -14.17 -4.84 -8.03
CA GLY A 87 -14.46 -3.64 -8.81
C GLY A 87 -13.27 -3.09 -9.60
N LEU A 88 -12.09 -3.73 -9.54
CA LEU A 88 -10.92 -3.45 -10.37
C LEU A 88 -10.43 -4.74 -11.06
N ARG A 89 -11.35 -5.65 -11.41
CA ARG A 89 -10.99 -6.97 -11.95
C ARG A 89 -10.31 -6.86 -13.33
N ASN A 90 -10.72 -5.89 -14.13
CA ASN A 90 -10.18 -5.72 -15.49
C ASN A 90 -8.75 -5.18 -15.42
N GLU A 91 -8.51 -4.22 -14.52
CA GLU A 91 -7.19 -3.68 -14.21
C GLU A 91 -6.28 -4.76 -13.63
N ALA A 92 -6.80 -5.62 -12.75
CA ALA A 92 -6.07 -6.77 -12.22
C ALA A 92 -5.67 -7.76 -13.32
N GLU A 93 -6.56 -8.02 -14.29
CA GLU A 93 -6.27 -8.87 -15.45
C GLU A 93 -5.17 -8.25 -16.33
N ILE A 94 -5.25 -6.96 -16.64
CA ILE A 94 -4.24 -6.23 -17.42
C ILE A 94 -2.88 -6.28 -16.71
N PHE A 95 -2.85 -5.96 -15.42
CA PHE A 95 -1.61 -5.97 -14.64
C PHE A 95 -1.00 -7.38 -14.55
N THR A 96 -1.83 -8.41 -14.39
CA THR A 96 -1.38 -9.81 -14.42
C THR A 96 -0.75 -10.17 -15.77
N LYS A 97 -1.34 -9.74 -16.90
CA LYS A 97 -0.77 -9.95 -18.24
C LYS A 97 0.58 -9.25 -18.39
N ILE A 98 0.70 -8.01 -17.91
CA ILE A 98 1.97 -7.25 -17.94
C ILE A 98 3.06 -7.99 -17.17
N LEU A 99 2.78 -8.43 -15.94
CA LEU A 99 3.74 -9.16 -15.11
C LEU A 99 4.17 -10.49 -15.75
N LYS A 100 3.22 -11.28 -16.26
CA LYS A 100 3.52 -12.55 -16.94
C LYS A 100 4.36 -12.37 -18.20
N ASN A 101 4.14 -11.29 -18.96
CA ASN A 101 4.97 -10.93 -20.12
C ASN A 101 6.39 -10.49 -19.73
N ARG A 102 6.69 -10.35 -18.44
CA ARG A 102 8.00 -10.05 -17.88
C ARG A 102 8.53 -11.21 -17.03
N ASP A 103 8.05 -12.42 -17.32
CA ASP A 103 8.52 -13.70 -16.74
C ASP A 103 8.27 -13.87 -15.24
N PHE A 104 7.37 -13.08 -14.65
CA PHE A 104 6.92 -13.32 -13.27
C PHE A 104 5.85 -14.41 -13.21
N GLU A 105 5.95 -15.29 -12.21
CA GLU A 105 4.82 -16.10 -11.76
C GLU A 105 3.85 -15.19 -10.99
N VAL A 106 2.55 -15.26 -11.29
CA VAL A 106 1.55 -14.39 -10.64
C VAL A 106 0.45 -15.23 -9.98
N CYS A 107 0.25 -15.04 -8.68
CA CYS A 107 -0.88 -15.56 -7.92
C CYS A 107 -1.85 -14.43 -7.59
N SER A 108 -3.05 -14.45 -8.14
CA SER A 108 -4.05 -13.38 -7.92
C SER A 108 -5.22 -13.85 -7.07
N ILE A 109 -5.58 -13.11 -6.02
CA ILE A 109 -6.72 -13.42 -5.14
C ILE A 109 -7.70 -12.23 -5.09
N ILE A 110 -8.96 -12.51 -5.42
CA ILE A 110 -10.04 -11.52 -5.40
C ILE A 110 -10.55 -11.26 -3.98
N CYS A 111 -11.03 -10.04 -3.71
CA CYS A 111 -11.47 -9.63 -2.38
C CYS A 111 -12.67 -10.42 -1.84
N LYS A 112 -13.45 -11.11 -2.69
CA LYS A 112 -14.62 -11.91 -2.29
C LYS A 112 -14.30 -13.39 -2.03
N ASN A 113 -13.03 -13.75 -1.97
CA ASN A 113 -12.60 -15.13 -1.69
C ASN A 113 -13.26 -15.68 -0.42
N GLY A 114 -13.72 -16.93 -0.49
CA GLY A 114 -14.45 -17.61 0.58
C GLY A 114 -15.95 -17.29 0.66
N SER A 115 -16.46 -16.28 -0.06
CA SER A 115 -17.90 -15.96 -0.14
C SER A 115 -18.60 -15.84 1.22
N VAL A 116 -17.91 -15.28 2.21
CA VAL A 116 -18.42 -15.19 3.59
C VAL A 116 -19.51 -14.10 3.68
N PRO A 117 -20.71 -14.42 4.20
CA PRO A 117 -21.79 -13.43 4.35
C PRO A 117 -21.42 -12.29 5.30
N LYS A 118 -22.00 -11.10 5.12
CA LYS A 118 -21.79 -9.93 5.98
C LYS A 118 -22.26 -10.14 7.42
N GLU A 119 -23.26 -10.98 7.61
CA GLU A 119 -23.82 -11.37 8.90
C GLU A 119 -22.77 -12.02 9.81
N PHE A 120 -21.74 -12.67 9.24
CA PHE A 120 -20.63 -13.26 9.99
C PHE A 120 -19.88 -12.23 10.86
N ILE A 121 -19.79 -10.97 10.39
CA ILE A 121 -19.16 -9.88 11.15
C ILE A 121 -20.20 -8.97 11.82
N GLY A 122 -21.44 -9.45 11.98
CA GLY A 122 -22.49 -8.75 12.69
C GLY A 122 -23.16 -7.60 11.92
N ILE A 123 -22.93 -7.49 10.61
CA ILE A 123 -23.62 -6.49 9.78
C ILE A 123 -25.05 -6.99 9.49
N SER A 124 -26.02 -6.23 9.95
CA SER A 124 -27.44 -6.50 9.72
C SER A 124 -27.86 -6.13 8.29
N ASP A 125 -29.03 -6.58 7.86
CA ASP A 125 -29.51 -6.36 6.50
C ASP A 125 -29.70 -4.87 6.15
N CYS A 126 -30.15 -4.05 7.10
CA CYS A 126 -30.32 -2.60 6.88
C CYS A 126 -29.00 -1.82 6.79
N GLU A 127 -27.89 -2.40 7.26
CA GLU A 127 -26.53 -1.84 7.16
C GLU A 127 -25.80 -2.28 5.89
N LYS A 128 -26.38 -3.19 5.10
CA LYS A 128 -25.84 -3.59 3.80
C LYS A 128 -25.88 -2.42 2.83
N VAL A 129 -25.01 -2.47 1.83
CA VAL A 129 -25.01 -1.44 0.77
C VAL A 129 -26.32 -1.51 -0.04
N ARG A 130 -26.89 -2.72 -0.16
CA ARG A 130 -28.16 -3.05 -0.80
C ARG A 130 -28.94 -3.98 0.13
N PRO A 131 -29.72 -3.42 1.06
CA PRO A 131 -30.61 -4.20 1.91
C PRO A 131 -31.53 -5.12 1.10
N GLY A 132 -31.90 -6.28 1.66
CA GLY A 132 -32.69 -7.33 1.01
C GLY A 132 -31.90 -8.20 0.02
N THR A 133 -30.59 -8.01 -0.09
CA THR A 133 -29.74 -8.79 -0.99
C THR A 133 -28.66 -9.57 -0.25
N ASN A 134 -28.16 -10.63 -0.88
CA ASN A 134 -27.01 -11.37 -0.38
C ASN A 134 -25.74 -10.57 -0.65
N GLU A 135 -25.14 -10.05 0.41
CA GLU A 135 -23.85 -9.36 0.36
C GLU A 135 -22.80 -10.14 1.16
N VAL A 136 -21.70 -10.46 0.50
CA VAL A 136 -20.53 -11.07 1.13
C VAL A 136 -19.51 -10.01 1.54
N ILE A 137 -18.75 -10.26 2.60
CA ILE A 137 -17.65 -9.39 3.03
C ILE A 137 -16.53 -9.35 1.98
N CYS A 138 -15.66 -8.37 2.08
CA CYS A 138 -14.32 -8.55 1.54
C CYS A 138 -13.50 -9.33 2.57
N ASN A 139 -12.73 -10.32 2.13
CA ASN A 139 -11.91 -11.17 2.97
C ASN A 139 -10.41 -10.93 2.72
N PRO A 140 -9.85 -9.78 3.18
CA PRO A 140 -8.43 -9.45 2.98
C PRO A 140 -7.49 -10.36 3.76
N ILE A 141 -7.93 -10.89 4.91
CA ILE A 141 -7.18 -11.90 5.67
C ILE A 141 -7.04 -13.17 4.83
N GLY A 142 -8.13 -13.61 4.19
CA GLY A 142 -8.10 -14.71 3.23
C GLY A 142 -7.19 -14.43 2.03
N GLN A 143 -7.17 -13.20 1.49
CA GLN A 143 -6.24 -12.82 0.42
C GLN A 143 -4.78 -13.00 0.87
N ALA A 144 -4.40 -12.42 2.00
CA ALA A 144 -3.03 -12.50 2.51
C ALA A 144 -2.61 -13.95 2.79
N ARG A 145 -3.43 -14.71 3.53
CA ARG A 145 -3.10 -16.09 3.91
C ARG A 145 -3.06 -17.06 2.73
N LEU A 146 -3.90 -16.85 1.71
CA LEU A 146 -3.83 -17.63 0.47
C LEU A 146 -2.52 -17.33 -0.29
N LEU A 147 -2.09 -16.06 -0.33
CA LEU A 147 -0.82 -15.69 -0.97
C LEU A 147 0.40 -16.23 -0.20
N ASN A 148 0.38 -16.17 1.14
CA ASN A 148 1.41 -16.80 1.98
C ASN A 148 1.50 -18.32 1.67
N LYS A 149 0.35 -19.02 1.60
CA LYS A 149 0.30 -20.45 1.23
C LYS A 149 0.89 -20.72 -0.16
N MET A 150 0.79 -19.77 -1.08
CA MET A 150 1.36 -19.88 -2.42
C MET A 150 2.85 -19.50 -2.50
N GLY A 151 3.46 -19.04 -1.40
CA GLY A 151 4.87 -18.67 -1.33
C GLY A 151 5.23 -17.46 -2.18
N THR A 152 4.31 -16.49 -2.31
CA THR A 152 4.59 -15.24 -3.03
C THR A 152 5.65 -14.42 -2.31
N GLN A 153 6.53 -13.75 -3.04
CA GLN A 153 7.69 -13.05 -2.49
C GLN A 153 7.51 -11.52 -2.41
N LEU A 154 6.56 -10.99 -3.18
CA LEU A 154 6.09 -9.61 -3.10
C LEU A 154 4.59 -9.58 -3.36
N ASN A 155 3.85 -8.88 -2.50
CA ASN A 155 2.41 -8.74 -2.62
C ASN A 155 2.03 -7.33 -3.10
N VAL A 156 1.24 -7.25 -4.16
CA VAL A 156 0.71 -6.00 -4.70
C VAL A 156 -0.78 -5.90 -4.41
N MET A 157 -1.18 -4.82 -3.75
CA MET A 157 -2.58 -4.50 -3.49
C MET A 157 -3.14 -3.60 -4.60
N LEU A 158 -4.32 -3.97 -5.10
CA LEU A 158 -5.03 -3.22 -6.14
C LEU A 158 -6.47 -2.92 -5.73
N GLY A 159 -6.69 -1.68 -5.30
CA GLY A 159 -7.99 -1.12 -4.99
C GLY A 159 -8.68 -1.78 -3.79
N LEU A 160 -7.95 -2.12 -2.74
CA LEU A 160 -8.55 -2.51 -1.46
C LEU A 160 -9.14 -1.27 -0.76
N CYS A 161 -10.21 -1.46 0.01
CA CYS A 161 -10.79 -0.35 0.81
C CYS A 161 -9.92 -0.07 2.03
N VAL A 162 -10.03 1.15 2.56
CA VAL A 162 -9.48 1.51 3.88
C VAL A 162 -9.93 0.49 4.93
N GLY A 163 -8.98 0.01 5.73
CA GLY A 163 -9.17 -1.01 6.75
C GLY A 163 -9.03 -2.43 6.21
N HIS A 164 -9.46 -2.71 4.98
CA HIS A 164 -9.16 -3.99 4.33
C HIS A 164 -7.71 -4.10 3.87
N ASP A 165 -7.13 -3.00 3.38
CA ASP A 165 -5.70 -2.88 3.11
C ASP A 165 -4.86 -3.06 4.39
N SER A 166 -5.28 -2.45 5.50
CA SER A 166 -4.61 -2.60 6.80
C SER A 166 -4.63 -4.06 7.27
N LEU A 167 -5.78 -4.75 7.14
CA LEU A 167 -5.87 -6.18 7.47
C LEU A 167 -5.01 -7.02 6.52
N PHE A 168 -4.97 -6.72 5.22
CA PHE A 168 -4.08 -7.43 4.31
C PHE A 168 -2.61 -7.30 4.74
N MET A 169 -2.14 -6.06 4.95
CA MET A 169 -0.76 -5.79 5.36
C MET A 169 -0.41 -6.46 6.70
N LYS A 170 -1.36 -6.47 7.65
CA LYS A 170 -1.16 -7.11 8.96
C LYS A 170 -0.92 -8.63 8.88
N TYR A 171 -1.49 -9.30 7.89
CA TYR A 171 -1.42 -10.77 7.75
C TYR A 171 -0.56 -11.24 6.56
N SER A 172 0.04 -10.32 5.81
CA SER A 172 0.98 -10.63 4.73
C SER A 172 2.33 -11.03 5.34
N GLU A 173 2.86 -12.19 4.96
CA GLU A 173 4.22 -12.59 5.36
C GLU A 173 5.28 -11.96 4.44
N ALA A 174 5.00 -11.92 3.13
CA ALA A 174 5.84 -11.20 2.18
C ALA A 174 5.66 -9.69 2.30
N PRO A 175 6.67 -8.88 1.93
CA PRO A 175 6.51 -7.44 1.81
C PRO A 175 5.36 -7.09 0.88
N ALA A 176 4.63 -6.02 1.21
CA ALA A 176 3.45 -5.61 0.47
C ALA A 176 3.59 -4.15 -0.01
N THR A 177 3.09 -3.89 -1.22
CA THR A 177 3.01 -2.55 -1.80
C THR A 177 1.65 -2.32 -2.44
N VAL A 178 1.34 -1.07 -2.76
CA VAL A 178 0.05 -0.67 -3.35
C VAL A 178 0.29 -0.13 -4.75
N LEU A 179 -0.41 -0.72 -5.73
CA LEU A 179 -0.47 -0.17 -7.08
C LEU A 179 -1.49 0.98 -7.16
N ALA A 180 -2.68 0.79 -6.58
CA ALA A 180 -3.68 1.83 -6.44
C ALA A 180 -4.57 1.59 -5.22
N VAL A 181 -4.96 2.64 -4.51
CA VAL A 181 -5.95 2.57 -3.43
C VAL A 181 -7.37 2.67 -3.98
N LYS A 182 -8.37 2.21 -3.21
CA LYS A 182 -9.77 2.40 -3.61
C LYS A 182 -10.25 3.83 -3.34
N ASP A 183 -10.26 4.64 -4.39
CA ASP A 183 -11.10 5.84 -4.44
C ASP A 183 -12.00 5.80 -5.68
N ARG A 184 -13.29 5.53 -5.51
CA ARG A 184 -14.22 5.45 -6.66
C ARG A 184 -14.62 6.82 -7.21
N VAL A 185 -14.48 7.87 -6.40
CA VAL A 185 -14.95 9.21 -6.74
C VAL A 185 -13.94 9.92 -7.61
N THR A 186 -12.64 9.71 -7.36
CA THR A 186 -11.56 10.39 -8.07
C THR A 186 -10.83 9.51 -9.08
N GLY A 187 -11.39 8.35 -9.44
CA GLY A 187 -10.73 7.41 -10.35
C GLY A 187 -9.44 6.83 -9.77
N HIS A 188 -9.45 6.49 -8.49
CA HIS A 188 -8.34 5.92 -7.74
C HIS A 188 -7.15 6.88 -7.53
N ASN A 189 -7.41 8.20 -7.55
CA ASN A 189 -6.44 9.26 -7.29
C ASN A 189 -6.78 10.03 -5.98
N PRO A 190 -6.42 9.47 -4.81
CA PRO A 190 -6.81 10.04 -3.51
C PRO A 190 -6.13 11.39 -3.19
N LEU A 191 -5.14 11.84 -3.97
CA LEU A 191 -4.51 13.15 -3.77
C LEU A 191 -5.30 14.27 -4.46
N ALA A 192 -6.11 13.97 -5.48
CA ALA A 192 -6.91 14.97 -6.17
C ALA A 192 -7.79 15.81 -5.22
N PRO A 193 -8.49 15.24 -4.22
CA PRO A 193 -9.24 16.03 -3.24
C PRO A 193 -8.39 16.98 -2.40
N LEU A 194 -7.14 16.62 -2.10
CA LEU A 194 -6.24 17.46 -1.30
C LEU A 194 -5.74 18.66 -2.09
N TYR A 195 -5.46 18.50 -3.38
CA TYR A 195 -4.97 19.61 -4.21
C TYR A 195 -5.99 20.75 -4.37
N ILE A 196 -7.28 20.46 -4.22
CA ILE A 196 -8.37 21.44 -4.31
C ILE A 196 -9.08 21.64 -2.96
N SER A 197 -8.45 21.23 -1.86
CA SER A 197 -9.03 21.30 -0.51
C SER A 197 -9.25 22.74 -0.04
N ASP A 198 -8.41 23.68 -0.47
CA ASP A 198 -8.55 25.10 -0.13
C ASP A 198 -9.51 25.85 -1.06
N THR A 199 -10.07 25.16 -2.07
CA THR A 199 -10.97 25.75 -3.08
C THR A 199 -12.28 24.96 -3.17
N TYR A 200 -12.49 24.23 -4.27
CA TYR A 200 -13.75 23.58 -4.59
C TYR A 200 -14.17 22.53 -3.56
N TYR A 201 -13.21 21.90 -2.87
CA TYR A 201 -13.51 20.87 -1.87
C TYR A 201 -13.43 21.37 -0.43
N HIS A 202 -13.27 22.68 -0.19
CA HIS A 202 -13.15 23.22 1.16
C HIS A 202 -14.33 22.85 2.05
N LYS A 203 -15.57 23.17 1.61
CA LYS A 203 -16.79 22.81 2.34
C LYS A 203 -17.03 21.30 2.47
N LYS A 204 -16.38 20.49 1.62
CA LYS A 204 -16.52 19.03 1.63
C LYS A 204 -15.56 18.38 2.64
N LEU A 205 -14.38 18.96 2.84
CA LEU A 205 -13.30 18.36 3.64
C LEU A 205 -13.10 19.05 5.00
N PHE A 206 -13.47 20.32 5.12
CA PHE A 206 -13.34 21.10 6.35
C PHE A 206 -14.71 21.56 6.86
N LYS A 207 -14.82 21.66 8.18
CA LYS A 207 -16.02 22.12 8.91
C LYS A 207 -15.80 23.50 9.47
#